data_AF-A0A1Z5RGC8-F1
#
_entry.id   AF-A0A1Z5RGC8-F1
#
_cell.length_a   1.000
_cell.length_b   1.000
_cell.length_c   1.000
_cell.angle_alpha   90.00
_cell.angle_beta   90.00
_cell.angle_gamma   90.00
#
_symmetry.space_group_name_H-M   'P 1'
#
loop_
_entity.id
_entity.type
_entity.pdbx_description
1 polymer ?
#
loop_
_entity_poly.entity_id
_entity_poly.type
_entity_poly.pdbx_seq_one_letter_code
_entity_poly.pdbx_strand_id
1 'polypeptide(L)'
;MEAAKILLLILVAITLAEAADSGEAAARAAMDVKIQKAFDGVIAASPPGQTSDTQDAVMKQRFSVSITLALAGKTGGEKKIVSLATSYEKAADLVIAAPPADKLKVMKKEFRAVTDAA
;
A
#
# COMPACT_ATOMS: atom_id res chain seq x y z
N MET A 1 17.71 36.16 33.20
CA MET A 1 18.26 35.28 32.13
C MET A 1 17.64 33.88 32.15
N GLU A 2 16.51 33.64 32.81
CA GLU A 2 15.84 32.32 32.82
C GLU A 2 14.68 32.20 31.82
N ALA A 3 13.92 33.27 31.59
CA ALA A 3 12.74 33.22 30.70
C ALA A 3 13.07 32.85 29.24
N ALA A 4 14.23 33.30 28.73
CA ALA A 4 14.65 33.01 27.36
C ALA A 4 15.04 31.54 27.15
N LYS A 5 15.55 30.84 28.18
CA LYS A 5 15.88 29.40 28.11
C LYS A 5 14.62 28.52 28.13
N ILE A 6 13.60 28.92 28.89
CA ILE A 6 12.30 28.23 28.95
C ILE A 6 11.57 28.34 27.61
N LEU A 7 11.57 29.53 26.99
CA LEU A 7 10.96 29.73 25.67
C LEU A 7 11.66 28.93 24.57
N LEU A 8 13.00 28.82 24.62
CA LEU A 8 13.79 28.05 23.65
C LEU A 8 13.52 26.54 23.76
N LEU A 9 13.33 26.00 24.97
CA LEU A 9 12.99 24.60 25.19
C LEU A 9 11.58 24.25 24.68
N ILE A 10 10.62 25.18 24.84
CA ILE A 10 9.26 25.00 24.31
C ILE A 10 9.27 25.05 22.78
N LEU A 11 10.06 25.94 22.16
CA LEU A 11 10.18 26.01 20.70
C LEU A 11 10.91 24.81 20.09
N VAL A 12 11.85 24.17 20.81
CA VAL A 12 12.51 22.92 20.37
C VAL A 12 11.60 21.70 20.56
N ALA A 13 10.68 21.71 21.52
CA ALA A 13 9.68 20.64 21.67
C ALA A 13 8.61 20.67 20.55
N ILE A 14 8.34 21.85 19.96
CA ILE A 14 7.33 21.99 18.90
C ILE A 14 7.85 21.54 17.52
N THR A 15 9.17 21.45 17.32
CA THR A 15 9.75 21.05 16.02
C THR A 15 10.15 19.57 15.94
N LEU A 16 9.92 18.77 17.00
CA LEU A 16 10.37 17.37 17.04
C LEU A 16 9.33 16.39 17.65
N ALA A 17 8.05 16.66 17.44
CA ALA A 17 6.95 15.80 17.91
C ALA A 17 5.84 15.53 16.86
N GLU A 18 6.14 15.65 15.57
CA GLU A 18 5.41 14.90 14.53
C GLU A 18 6.37 13.95 13.80
N ALA A 19 7.16 13.23 14.59
CA ALA A 19 7.75 11.97 14.14
C ALA A 19 6.81 10.85 14.63
N ALA A 20 6.06 10.26 13.69
CA ALA A 20 5.38 8.97 13.82
C ALA A 20 4.34 8.82 14.96
N ASP A 21 3.08 9.10 14.65
CA ASP A 21 1.98 8.23 15.08
C ASP A 21 0.86 8.24 14.03
N SER A 22 0.98 7.37 13.02
CA SER A 22 -0.22 6.76 12.45
C SER A 22 0.18 5.39 11.96
N GLY A 23 -0.41 4.35 12.55
CA GLY A 23 -0.26 2.99 12.04
C GLY A 23 -0.64 2.92 10.56
N GLU A 24 -1.48 3.85 10.10
CA GLU A 24 -1.80 4.05 8.70
C GLU A 24 -0.58 4.32 7.81
N ALA A 25 0.25 5.33 8.09
CA ALA A 25 1.35 5.69 7.18
C ALA A 25 2.35 4.54 7.03
N ALA A 26 2.68 3.87 8.15
CA ALA A 26 3.54 2.70 8.15
C ALA A 26 2.91 1.52 7.39
N ALA A 27 1.62 1.24 7.59
CA ALA A 27 0.91 0.18 6.88
C ALA A 27 0.82 0.45 5.37
N ARG A 28 0.59 1.70 4.96
CA ARG A 28 0.57 2.09 3.54
C ARG A 28 1.95 1.95 2.92
N ALA A 29 3.01 2.40 3.59
CA ALA A 29 4.37 2.25 3.08
C ALA A 29 4.78 0.78 2.92
N ALA A 30 4.48 -0.07 3.91
CA ALA A 30 4.75 -1.52 3.84
C ALA A 30 3.99 -2.17 2.68
N MET A 31 2.70 -1.87 2.56
CA MET A 31 1.85 -2.33 1.46
C MET A 31 2.38 -1.86 0.09
N ASP A 32 2.70 -0.58 -0.07
CA ASP A 32 3.13 0.01 -1.34
C ASP A 32 4.40 -0.66 -1.87
N VAL A 33 5.39 -0.91 -1.00
CA VAL A 33 6.61 -1.64 -1.35
C VAL A 33 6.30 -3.04 -1.89
N LYS A 34 5.41 -3.77 -1.23
CA LYS A 34 5.03 -5.14 -1.63
C LYS A 34 4.22 -5.16 -2.91
N ILE A 35 3.23 -4.27 -3.04
CA ILE A 35 2.40 -4.15 -4.24
C ILE A 35 3.26 -3.78 -5.45
N GLN A 36 4.19 -2.83 -5.31
CA GLN A 36 5.08 -2.46 -6.40
C GLN A 36 5.91 -3.66 -6.85
N LYS A 37 6.52 -4.40 -5.91
CA LYS A 37 7.27 -5.62 -6.23
C LYS A 37 6.40 -6.70 -6.90
N ALA A 38 5.16 -6.86 -6.46
CA ALA A 38 4.21 -7.78 -7.07
C ALA A 38 3.89 -7.38 -8.53
N PHE A 39 3.61 -6.10 -8.77
CA PHE A 39 3.33 -5.57 -10.10
C PHE A 39 4.52 -5.67 -11.05
N ASP A 40 5.71 -5.31 -10.60
CA ASP A 40 6.94 -5.45 -11.39
C ASP A 40 7.19 -6.92 -11.75
N GLY A 41 6.95 -7.83 -10.79
CA GLY A 41 7.03 -9.27 -11.03
C GLY A 41 6.00 -9.80 -12.04
N VAL A 42 4.78 -9.26 -12.04
CA VAL A 42 3.74 -9.60 -13.02
C VAL A 42 4.14 -9.13 -14.42
N ILE A 43 4.65 -7.91 -14.57
CA ILE A 43 5.10 -7.37 -15.85
C ILE A 43 6.31 -8.15 -16.37
N ALA A 44 7.29 -8.44 -15.51
CA ALA A 44 8.48 -9.20 -15.89
C ALA A 44 8.15 -10.64 -16.32
N ALA A 45 7.08 -11.23 -15.78
CA ALA A 45 6.62 -12.56 -16.15
C ALA A 45 5.68 -12.57 -17.39
N SER A 46 5.42 -11.42 -17.99
CA SER A 46 4.52 -11.31 -19.14
C SER A 46 5.06 -12.11 -20.34
N PRO A 47 4.22 -12.92 -21.01
CA PRO A 47 4.62 -13.59 -22.25
C PRO A 47 5.01 -12.57 -23.34
N PRO A 48 5.92 -12.93 -24.25
CA PRO A 48 6.26 -12.10 -25.39
C PRO A 48 5.00 -11.67 -26.16
N GLY A 49 4.87 -10.37 -26.45
CA GLY A 49 3.71 -9.81 -27.15
C GLY A 49 2.49 -9.49 -26.27
N GLN A 50 2.49 -9.84 -24.97
CA GLN A 50 1.37 -9.56 -24.04
C GLN A 50 1.70 -8.49 -22.98
N THR A 51 2.84 -7.81 -23.11
CA THR A 51 3.30 -6.81 -22.12
C THR A 51 2.30 -5.67 -21.95
N SER A 52 1.72 -5.15 -23.03
CA SER A 52 0.73 -4.06 -22.96
C SER A 52 -0.52 -4.49 -22.18
N ASP A 53 -1.10 -5.64 -22.51
CA ASP A 53 -2.27 -6.17 -21.79
C ASP A 53 -1.98 -6.44 -20.31
N THR A 54 -0.74 -6.88 -20.02
CA THR A 54 -0.28 -7.11 -18.65
C THR A 54 -0.14 -5.80 -17.89
N GLN A 55 0.43 -4.75 -18.51
CA GLN A 55 0.53 -3.41 -17.94
C GLN A 55 -0.85 -2.81 -17.69
N ASP A 56 -1.79 -2.96 -18.63
CA ASP A 56 -3.18 -2.52 -18.46
C ASP A 56 -3.86 -3.21 -17.28
N ALA A 57 -3.66 -4.52 -17.12
CA ALA A 57 -4.20 -5.26 -15.99
C ALA A 57 -3.61 -4.78 -14.66
N VAL A 58 -2.30 -4.54 -14.60
CA VAL A 58 -1.61 -3.96 -13.43
C VAL A 58 -2.14 -2.57 -13.11
N MET A 59 -2.33 -1.71 -14.11
CA MET A 59 -2.81 -0.35 -13.90
C MET A 59 -4.26 -0.32 -13.40
N LYS A 60 -5.14 -1.15 -13.99
CA LYS A 60 -6.52 -1.34 -13.49
C LYS A 60 -6.53 -1.80 -12.04
N GLN A 61 -5.64 -2.73 -11.68
CA GLN A 61 -5.54 -3.23 -10.31
C GLN A 61 -5.04 -2.15 -9.34
N ARG A 62 -4.04 -1.36 -9.75
CA ARG A 62 -3.53 -0.22 -8.97
C ARG A 62 -4.63 0.80 -8.68
N PHE A 63 -5.44 1.15 -9.69
CA PHE A 63 -6.59 2.03 -9.49
C PHE A 63 -7.61 1.46 -8.51
N SER A 64 -7.93 0.17 -8.61
CA SER A 64 -8.84 -0.49 -7.68
C SER A 64 -8.34 -0.38 -6.24
N VAL A 65 -7.08 -0.71 -5.95
CA VAL A 65 -6.49 -0.60 -4.60
C VAL A 65 -6.63 0.82 -4.05
N SER A 66 -6.25 1.82 -4.85
CA SER A 66 -6.32 3.24 -4.43
C SER A 66 -7.74 3.69 -4.10
N ILE A 67 -8.73 3.31 -4.92
CA ILE A 67 -10.14 3.65 -4.69
C ILE A 67 -10.64 2.97 -3.41
N THR A 68 -10.35 1.68 -3.22
CA THR A 68 -10.80 0.93 -2.06
C THR A 68 -10.23 1.52 -0.76
N LEU A 69 -8.93 1.86 -0.73
CA LEU A 69 -8.33 2.51 0.45
C LEU A 69 -8.89 3.90 0.72
N ALA A 70 -9.17 4.69 -0.33
CA ALA A 70 -9.81 6.00 -0.16
C ALA A 70 -11.22 5.86 0.44
N LEU A 71 -12.00 4.86 0.00
CA LEU A 71 -13.33 4.58 0.56
C LEU A 71 -13.25 4.03 1.99
N ALA A 72 -12.26 3.19 2.30
CA ALA A 72 -12.01 2.72 3.65
C ALA A 72 -11.77 3.89 4.63
N GLY A 73 -10.98 4.88 4.21
CA GLY A 73 -10.76 6.11 4.99
C GLY A 73 -12.04 6.89 5.25
N LYS A 74 -12.88 7.05 4.22
CA LYS A 74 -14.18 7.76 4.36
C LYS A 74 -15.19 7.04 5.25
N THR A 75 -15.18 5.71 5.26
CA THR A 75 -16.24 4.90 5.90
C THR A 75 -15.87 4.34 7.27
N GLY A 76 -14.58 4.15 7.55
CA GLY A 76 -14.10 3.49 8.77
C GLY A 76 -12.82 4.07 9.37
N GLY A 77 -12.28 5.16 8.80
CA GLY A 77 -11.08 5.83 9.30
C GLY A 77 -9.82 4.96 9.28
N GLU A 78 -8.82 5.39 10.05
CA GLU A 78 -7.48 4.80 10.09
C GLU A 78 -7.48 3.28 10.30
N LYS A 79 -8.26 2.76 11.26
CA LYS A 79 -8.28 1.32 11.57
C LYS A 79 -8.67 0.48 10.35
N LYS A 80 -9.64 0.94 9.56
CA LYS A 80 -10.08 0.25 8.35
C LYS A 80 -9.02 0.34 7.25
N ILE A 81 -8.33 1.48 7.13
CA ILE A 81 -7.20 1.64 6.20
C ILE A 81 -6.07 0.68 6.56
N VAL A 82 -5.63 0.63 7.83
CA VAL A 82 -4.57 -0.26 8.30
C VAL A 82 -4.91 -1.72 8.00
N SER A 83 -6.11 -2.16 8.37
CA SER A 83 -6.57 -3.53 8.12
C SER A 83 -6.57 -3.88 6.63
N LEU A 84 -7.03 -2.96 5.78
CA LEU A 84 -7.11 -3.17 4.35
C LEU A 84 -5.71 -3.15 3.70
N ALA A 85 -4.83 -2.24 4.14
CA ALA A 85 -3.45 -2.17 3.67
C ALA A 85 -2.68 -3.46 3.98
N THR A 86 -2.79 -3.98 5.21
CA THR A 86 -2.22 -5.29 5.58
C THR A 86 -2.81 -6.45 4.78
N SER A 87 -4.08 -6.38 4.38
CA SER A 87 -4.70 -7.43 3.55
C SER A 87 -4.15 -7.41 2.12
N TYR A 88 -4.00 -6.23 1.52
CA TYR A 88 -3.34 -6.11 0.22
C TYR A 88 -1.86 -6.46 0.27
N GLU A 89 -1.16 -6.17 1.38
CA GLU A 89 0.23 -6.59 1.60
C GLU A 89 0.36 -8.12 1.52
N LYS A 90 -0.50 -8.86 2.25
CA LYS A 90 -0.54 -10.33 2.21
C LYS A 90 -0.89 -10.86 0.82
N ALA A 91 -1.83 -10.24 0.12
CA ALA A 91 -2.17 -10.60 -1.26
C ALA A 91 -0.97 -10.39 -2.21
N ALA A 92 -0.21 -9.30 -2.03
CA ALA A 92 1.01 -9.03 -2.78
C ALA A 92 2.08 -10.10 -2.53
N ASP A 93 2.23 -10.58 -1.30
CA ASP A 93 3.14 -11.70 -0.99
C ASP A 93 2.79 -12.98 -1.74
N LEU A 94 1.50 -13.30 -1.90
CA LEU A 94 1.06 -14.43 -2.72
C LEU A 94 1.43 -14.26 -4.20
N VAL A 95 1.30 -13.04 -4.75
CA VAL A 95 1.72 -12.74 -6.13
C VAL A 95 3.23 -12.86 -6.29
N ILE A 96 4.00 -12.37 -5.31
CA ILE A 96 5.47 -12.46 -5.31
C ILE A 96 5.92 -13.93 -5.29
N ALA A 97 5.28 -14.76 -4.47
CA ALA A 97 5.60 -16.18 -4.34
C ALA A 97 5.13 -17.04 -5.52
N ALA A 98 4.13 -16.60 -6.29
CA ALA A 98 3.58 -17.37 -7.39
C ALA A 98 4.60 -17.64 -8.52
N PRO A 99 4.53 -18.81 -9.19
CA PRO A 99 5.28 -19.09 -10.41
C PRO A 99 5.07 -18.00 -11.48
N PRO A 100 6.07 -17.68 -12.32
CA PRO A 100 5.96 -16.59 -13.31
C PRO A 100 4.66 -16.64 -14.15
N ALA A 101 4.34 -17.81 -14.72
CA ALA A 101 3.15 -18.00 -15.54
C ALA A 101 1.81 -17.74 -14.80
N ASP A 102 1.81 -17.85 -13.47
CA ASP A 102 0.62 -17.70 -12.64
C ASP A 102 0.49 -16.32 -11.99
N LYS A 103 1.54 -15.48 -12.00
CA LYS A 103 1.55 -14.19 -11.28
C LYS A 103 0.37 -13.30 -11.63
N LEU A 104 0.05 -13.16 -12.93
CA LEU A 104 -1.07 -12.35 -13.39
C LEU A 104 -2.42 -12.90 -12.89
N LYS A 105 -2.59 -14.23 -12.91
CA LYS A 105 -3.80 -14.91 -12.43
C LYS A 105 -3.96 -14.73 -10.92
N VAL A 106 -2.88 -14.93 -10.16
CA VAL A 106 -2.87 -14.76 -8.71
C VAL A 106 -3.15 -13.30 -8.33
N MET A 107 -2.55 -12.32 -9.02
CA MET A 107 -2.84 -10.91 -8.78
C MET A 107 -4.33 -10.59 -8.95
N LYS A 108 -4.91 -11.00 -10.09
CA LYS A 108 -6.35 -10.78 -10.37
C LYS A 108 -7.24 -11.44 -9.32
N LYS A 109 -6.87 -12.62 -8.81
CA LYS A 109 -7.65 -13.35 -7.82
C LYS A 109 -7.53 -12.73 -6.43
N GLU A 110 -6.31 -12.61 -5.91
CA GLU A 110 -6.07 -12.26 -4.51
C GLU A 110 -6.37 -10.79 -4.24
N PHE A 111 -6.01 -9.88 -5.16
CA PHE A 111 -6.34 -8.46 -4.96
C PHE A 111 -7.84 -8.21 -5.11
N ARG A 112 -8.52 -8.91 -6.02
CA ARG A 112 -9.98 -8.85 -6.11
C ARG A 112 -10.65 -9.36 -4.84
N ALA A 113 -10.15 -10.46 -4.25
CA ALA A 113 -10.68 -10.98 -3.00
C ALA A 113 -10.60 -9.95 -1.86
N VAL A 114 -9.50 -9.18 -1.79
CA VAL A 114 -9.37 -8.08 -0.83
C VAL A 114 -10.33 -6.94 -1.16
N THR A 115 -10.44 -6.53 -2.43
CA THR A 115 -11.39 -5.48 -2.85
C THR A 115 -12.85 -5.85 -2.55
N ASP A 116 -13.25 -7.09 -2.83
CA ASP A 116 -14.63 -7.57 -2.62
C ASP A 116 -14.99 -7.68 -1.13
N ALA A 117 -13.99 -7.73 -0.24
CA ALA A 117 -14.16 -7.84 1.22
C ALA A 117 -14.07 -6.49 1.97
N ALA A 118 -13.79 -5.39 1.27
CA ALA A 118 -13.53 -4.06 1.85
C ALA A 118 -14.80 -3.22 2.08
#